data_AF-A0A4R3KCV3-F1
#
_entry.id   AF-A0A4R3KCV3-F1
#
_cell.length_a   1.000
_cell.length_b   1.000
_cell.length_c   1.000
_cell.angle_alpha   90.00
_cell.angle_beta   90.00
_cell.angle_gamma   90.00
#
_symmetry.space_group_name_H-M   'P 1'
#
loop_
_entity.id
_entity.type
_entity.pdbx_description
1 polymer ?
#
loop_
_entity_poly.entity_id
_entity_poly.type
_entity_poly.pdbx_seq_one_letter_code
_entity_poly.pdbx_strand_id
1 'polypeptide(L)'
;MHEKKPIYVIGHRNPDTDSICAAISYANLKKALGVDVVAARAGKINKETEFALHYFDVKSPELVTDVYPRVSDIMPAVHTLINENDNLRQLGRLMRGTDIKSIPVVKNDHTLAGIVTVSDLAKRYFDDLGMQSFADTKVTVHDVFSVIDGDVIVDGDENKIIDGDVRIAAGSKRMIEDIIGKGDIVLVGDRQPSTLKECLERAITCLIVTGNGPVPAEVIEEAKRKGIIVLLTPHDTYTCARLINQCVPVSRIMQTNVTCFKPTDMLSDIKGVIEKKRFRNYPVVENERVVGMISVDKMMVPEKTQLILVDHNERTQAVEGIEEARIIEIIDHHRLGGLQTGEPIFTRQDCVGCTNTIVNDMYLQYGVPIPKKIAGLMLSAIISDTVLFKSPTCTPRDKAAAQSLAKIAGVDINKYGMELLKAGSDVGGMTALEIVKNDMKEFQIGNRRVIVSQTSVMDSEEILKRKDDLLKSMTQVCEKDNYDMCLVMITNILEEATTLLFTGEPKTLIGEAFKHDASADMIYLPGVMSRKKQIIPQLTEAAKKYTNS
;
A
#
# COMPACT_ATOMS: atom_id res chain seq x y z
N MET A 1 -13.30 7.11 -11.03
CA MET A 1 -13.25 5.67 -11.38
C MET A 1 -12.22 5.05 -10.46
N HIS A 2 -12.60 4.11 -9.59
CA HIS A 2 -11.58 3.31 -8.89
C HIS A 2 -10.88 2.48 -9.96
N GLU A 3 -9.55 2.61 -10.09
CA GLU A 3 -8.76 1.66 -10.87
C GLU A 3 -9.00 0.27 -10.30
N LYS A 4 -9.45 -0.65 -11.17
CA LYS A 4 -9.71 -2.02 -10.77
C LYS A 4 -8.39 -2.64 -10.34
N LYS A 5 -8.32 -3.13 -9.09
CA LYS A 5 -7.12 -3.81 -8.59
C LYS A 5 -6.75 -4.97 -9.52
N PRO A 6 -5.47 -5.13 -9.89
CA PRO A 6 -5.05 -6.27 -10.69
C PRO A 6 -5.23 -7.58 -9.91
N ILE A 7 -5.44 -8.68 -10.64
CA ILE A 7 -5.40 -10.02 -10.07
C ILE A 7 -3.94 -10.46 -10.02
N TYR A 8 -3.43 -10.82 -8.84
CA TYR A 8 -2.03 -11.25 -8.71
C TYR A 8 -1.90 -12.77 -8.83
N VAL A 9 -0.94 -13.22 -9.63
CA VAL A 9 -0.43 -14.60 -9.62
C VAL A 9 0.81 -14.62 -8.74
N ILE A 10 0.76 -15.34 -7.63
CA ILE A 10 1.79 -15.27 -6.59
C ILE A 10 2.07 -16.65 -6.01
N GLY A 11 3.35 -16.97 -5.87
CA GLY A 11 3.79 -18.17 -5.16
C GLY A 11 4.02 -17.92 -3.68
N HIS A 12 4.75 -18.80 -3.02
CA HIS A 12 4.94 -18.74 -1.57
C HIS A 12 5.83 -17.56 -1.12
N ARG A 13 5.74 -17.22 0.18
CA ARG A 13 6.39 -16.07 0.86
C ARG A 13 7.91 -16.11 0.83
N ASN A 14 8.49 -17.31 0.75
CA ASN A 14 9.93 -17.51 0.67
C ASN A 14 10.28 -18.08 -0.72
N PRO A 15 10.04 -17.32 -1.80
CA PRO A 15 9.93 -17.87 -3.14
C PRO A 15 11.21 -18.55 -3.60
N ASP A 16 11.05 -19.75 -4.17
CA ASP A 16 12.06 -20.48 -4.90
C ASP A 16 11.86 -20.29 -6.42
N THR A 17 12.65 -21.02 -7.21
CA THR A 17 12.65 -20.90 -8.66
C THR A 17 11.32 -21.37 -9.27
N ASP A 18 10.67 -22.40 -8.73
CA ASP A 18 9.36 -22.85 -9.23
C ASP A 18 8.27 -21.82 -8.95
N SER A 19 8.15 -21.37 -7.70
CA SER A 19 7.22 -20.32 -7.28
C SER A 19 7.27 -19.07 -8.18
N ILE A 20 8.46 -18.55 -8.47
CA ILE A 20 8.62 -17.36 -9.32
C ILE A 20 8.33 -17.66 -10.80
N CYS A 21 8.89 -18.75 -11.33
CA CYS A 21 8.70 -19.08 -12.74
C CYS A 21 7.25 -19.46 -13.03
N ALA A 22 6.57 -20.15 -12.11
CA ALA A 22 5.16 -20.50 -12.20
C ALA A 22 4.28 -19.25 -12.16
N ALA A 23 4.60 -18.27 -11.31
CA ALA A 23 3.87 -17.00 -11.27
C ALA A 23 3.94 -16.28 -12.62
N ILE A 24 5.13 -16.23 -13.23
CA ILE A 24 5.36 -15.59 -14.53
C ILE A 24 4.70 -16.39 -15.68
N SER A 25 4.94 -17.70 -15.74
CA SER A 25 4.48 -18.55 -16.83
C SER A 25 2.96 -18.69 -16.84
N TYR A 26 2.34 -18.81 -15.65
CA TYR A 26 0.89 -18.88 -15.52
C TYR A 26 0.23 -17.52 -15.77
N ALA A 27 0.81 -16.42 -15.28
CA ALA A 27 0.32 -15.08 -15.64
C ALA A 27 0.36 -14.83 -17.16
N ASN A 28 1.41 -15.30 -17.83
CA ASN A 28 1.51 -15.21 -19.29
C ASN A 28 0.40 -16.01 -19.99
N LEU A 29 0.10 -17.23 -19.52
CA LEU A 29 -0.99 -18.05 -20.05
C LEU A 29 -2.35 -17.36 -19.87
N LYS A 30 -2.64 -16.87 -18.66
CA LYS A 30 -3.90 -16.17 -18.35
C LYS A 30 -4.09 -14.92 -19.20
N LYS A 31 -3.03 -14.14 -19.44
CA LYS A 31 -3.06 -13.00 -20.37
C LYS A 31 -3.36 -13.42 -21.80
N ALA A 32 -2.75 -14.51 -22.28
CA ALA A 32 -3.05 -15.05 -23.61
C ALA A 32 -4.51 -15.52 -23.74
N LEU A 33 -5.13 -15.92 -22.63
CA LEU A 33 -6.54 -16.27 -22.53
C LEU A 33 -7.48 -15.07 -22.28
N GLY A 34 -6.96 -13.84 -22.32
CA GLY A 34 -7.76 -12.61 -22.16
C GLY A 34 -8.08 -12.21 -20.72
N VAL A 35 -7.40 -12.79 -19.73
CA VAL A 35 -7.56 -12.42 -18.31
C VAL A 35 -6.45 -11.46 -17.90
N ASP A 36 -6.82 -10.31 -17.35
CA ASP A 36 -5.87 -9.31 -16.86
C ASP A 36 -5.35 -9.71 -15.48
N VAL A 37 -4.14 -10.27 -15.46
CA VAL A 37 -3.44 -10.70 -14.24
C VAL A 37 -2.00 -10.19 -14.24
N VAL A 38 -1.37 -10.08 -13.08
CA VAL A 38 0.03 -9.64 -12.93
C VAL A 38 0.79 -10.67 -12.10
N ALA A 39 1.98 -11.07 -12.57
CA ALA A 39 2.86 -11.91 -11.76
C ALA A 39 3.47 -11.09 -10.63
N ALA A 40 3.45 -11.63 -9.41
CA ALA A 40 4.03 -11.01 -8.22
C ALA A 40 4.88 -12.02 -7.44
N ARG A 41 5.74 -11.49 -6.56
CA ARG A 41 6.52 -12.26 -5.59
C ARG A 41 6.22 -11.78 -4.18
N ALA A 42 6.13 -12.71 -3.24
CA ALA A 42 5.88 -12.39 -1.83
C ALA A 42 7.17 -12.16 -1.01
N GLY A 43 8.34 -12.52 -1.55
CA GLY A 43 9.61 -12.42 -0.87
C GLY A 43 10.79 -12.12 -1.78
N LYS A 44 12.00 -12.19 -1.23
CA LYS A 44 13.27 -11.99 -1.95
C LYS A 44 13.55 -13.18 -2.86
N ILE A 45 13.98 -12.93 -4.09
CA ILE A 45 14.43 -13.97 -5.03
C ILE A 45 15.80 -14.53 -4.62
N ASN A 46 16.00 -15.83 -4.82
CA ASN A 46 17.29 -16.47 -4.59
C ASN A 46 18.22 -16.31 -5.82
N LYS A 47 19.51 -16.68 -5.68
CA LYS A 47 20.51 -16.55 -6.75
C LYS A 47 20.18 -17.40 -7.98
N GLU A 48 19.59 -18.58 -7.79
CA GLU A 48 19.21 -19.48 -8.87
C GLU A 48 18.11 -18.86 -9.74
N THR A 49 17.06 -18.33 -9.10
CA THR A 49 15.98 -17.60 -9.75
C THR A 49 16.51 -16.34 -10.45
N GLU A 50 17.40 -15.59 -9.80
CA GLU A 50 18.04 -14.42 -10.41
C GLU A 50 18.82 -14.79 -11.68
N PHE A 51 19.57 -15.89 -11.64
CA PHE A 51 20.26 -16.42 -12.82
C PHE A 51 19.27 -16.78 -13.93
N ALA A 52 18.19 -17.50 -13.63
CA ALA A 52 17.18 -17.86 -14.63
C ALA A 52 16.53 -16.63 -15.29
N LEU A 53 16.12 -15.64 -14.49
CA LEU A 53 15.54 -14.39 -14.95
C LEU A 53 16.51 -13.61 -15.85
N HIS A 54 17.77 -13.50 -15.44
CA HIS A 54 18.80 -12.79 -16.21
C HIS A 54 19.13 -13.53 -17.51
N TYR A 55 19.29 -14.85 -17.46
CA TYR A 55 19.64 -15.68 -18.63
C TYR A 55 18.58 -15.55 -19.75
N PHE A 56 17.29 -15.51 -19.38
CA PHE A 56 16.20 -15.39 -20.34
C PHE A 56 15.70 -13.95 -20.57
N ASP A 57 16.39 -12.94 -20.01
CA ASP A 57 16.05 -11.52 -20.13
C ASP A 57 14.57 -11.26 -19.76
N VAL A 58 14.18 -11.74 -18.57
CA VAL A 58 12.85 -11.53 -17.98
C VAL A 58 13.00 -10.72 -16.69
N LYS A 59 12.21 -9.65 -16.57
CA LYS A 59 12.19 -8.82 -15.36
C LYS A 59 11.62 -9.60 -14.18
N SER A 60 12.20 -9.38 -13.00
CA SER A 60 11.63 -9.89 -11.74
C SER A 60 10.19 -9.38 -11.56
N PRO A 61 9.27 -10.23 -11.05
CA PRO A 61 7.95 -9.81 -10.63
C PRO A 61 7.98 -8.72 -9.55
N GLU A 62 6.89 -7.96 -9.46
CA GLU A 62 6.66 -6.96 -8.43
C GLU A 62 6.63 -7.61 -7.04
N LEU A 63 7.22 -6.94 -6.05
CA LEU A 63 7.19 -7.40 -4.65
C LEU A 63 5.88 -6.98 -3.98
N VAL A 64 5.08 -7.96 -3.58
CA VAL A 64 3.85 -7.78 -2.81
C VAL A 64 4.03 -8.48 -1.46
N THR A 65 4.39 -7.72 -0.42
CA THR A 65 4.68 -8.27 0.91
C THR A 65 3.41 -8.65 1.68
N ASP A 66 2.33 -7.91 1.44
CA ASP A 66 1.04 -8.11 2.08
C ASP A 66 -0.10 -7.70 1.14
N VAL A 67 -1.30 -8.17 1.45
CA VAL A 67 -2.54 -7.86 0.71
C VAL A 67 -3.61 -7.29 1.63
N TYR A 68 -3.22 -6.66 2.74
CA TYR A 68 -4.16 -6.04 3.66
C TYR A 68 -4.89 -4.87 2.98
N PRO A 69 -6.20 -4.71 3.21
CA PRO A 69 -6.91 -3.55 2.72
C PRO A 69 -6.37 -2.23 3.31
N ARG A 70 -6.20 -1.23 2.45
CA ARG A 70 -5.67 0.09 2.80
C ARG A 70 -6.68 1.20 2.57
N VAL A 71 -6.42 2.37 3.14
CA VAL A 71 -7.23 3.58 2.93
C VAL A 71 -7.43 3.89 1.45
N SER A 72 -6.39 3.69 0.62
CA SER A 72 -6.46 3.86 -0.84
C SER A 72 -7.60 3.08 -1.50
N ASP A 73 -8.03 1.96 -0.90
CA ASP A 73 -9.03 1.05 -1.47
C ASP A 73 -10.47 1.57 -1.33
N ILE A 74 -10.69 2.49 -0.39
CA ILE A 74 -12.02 3.00 -0.05
C ILE A 74 -12.11 4.53 -0.13
N MET A 75 -10.99 5.21 -0.40
CA MET A 75 -10.97 6.66 -0.47
C MET A 75 -11.44 7.13 -1.86
N PRO A 76 -12.59 7.79 -1.98
CA PRO A 76 -12.88 8.56 -3.19
C PRO A 76 -11.90 9.73 -3.31
N ALA A 77 -11.53 10.05 -4.55
CA ALA A 77 -10.79 11.27 -4.85
C ALA A 77 -11.59 12.50 -4.41
N VAL A 78 -10.91 13.47 -3.80
CA VAL A 78 -11.56 14.73 -3.41
C VAL A 78 -11.60 15.66 -4.61
N HIS A 79 -12.79 15.83 -5.18
CA HIS A 79 -13.02 16.80 -6.26
C HIS A 79 -13.41 18.19 -5.75
N THR A 80 -13.50 18.35 -4.43
CA THR A 80 -14.10 19.52 -3.81
C THR A 80 -13.26 19.95 -2.61
N LEU A 81 -12.45 20.98 -2.83
CA LEU A 81 -11.59 21.63 -1.85
C LEU A 81 -11.98 23.11 -1.77
N ILE A 82 -11.68 23.75 -0.65
CA ILE A 82 -11.86 25.20 -0.50
C ILE A 82 -10.59 25.83 0.08
N ASN A 83 -10.23 27.02 -0.37
CA ASN A 83 -9.09 27.76 0.17
C ASN A 83 -9.43 28.36 1.53
N GLU A 84 -8.44 28.49 2.42
CA GLU A 84 -8.62 29.12 3.74
C GLU A 84 -9.03 30.60 3.67
N ASN A 85 -8.72 31.26 2.55
CA ASN A 85 -9.07 32.66 2.27
C ASN A 85 -10.35 32.81 1.45
N ASP A 86 -10.93 31.72 0.94
CA ASP A 86 -12.25 31.77 0.30
C ASP A 86 -13.30 32.18 1.33
N ASN A 87 -14.41 32.78 0.86
CA ASN A 87 -15.42 33.34 1.73
C ASN A 87 -16.59 32.36 2.00
N LEU A 88 -17.40 32.65 3.02
CA LEU A 88 -18.54 31.80 3.41
C LEU A 88 -19.59 31.67 2.29
N ARG A 89 -19.68 32.64 1.37
CA ARG A 89 -20.60 32.56 0.23
C ARG A 89 -20.18 31.47 -0.74
N GLN A 90 -18.88 31.40 -1.07
CA GLN A 90 -18.29 30.34 -1.88
C GLN A 90 -18.47 28.98 -1.20
N LEU A 91 -18.16 28.89 0.10
CA LEU A 91 -18.38 27.67 0.88
C LEU A 91 -19.84 27.21 0.83
N GLY A 92 -20.79 28.12 1.04
CA GLY A 92 -22.21 27.83 1.02
C GLY A 92 -22.71 27.36 -0.36
N ARG A 93 -22.17 27.92 -1.45
CA ARG A 93 -22.46 27.45 -2.82
C ARG A 93 -21.93 26.04 -3.05
N LEU A 94 -20.70 25.77 -2.63
CA LEU A 94 -20.04 24.48 -2.74
C LEU A 94 -20.81 23.38 -1.97
N MET A 95 -21.21 23.68 -0.73
CA MET A 95 -22.00 22.79 0.13
C MET A 95 -23.45 22.60 -0.35
N ARG A 96 -24.04 23.57 -1.07
CA ARG A 96 -25.41 23.44 -1.62
C ARG A 96 -25.44 22.64 -2.91
N GLY A 97 -24.40 22.80 -3.74
CA GLY A 97 -24.28 22.09 -5.02
C GLY A 97 -23.88 20.63 -4.90
N THR A 98 -23.56 20.15 -3.69
CA THR A 98 -23.06 18.81 -3.43
C THR A 98 -23.71 18.22 -2.18
N ASP A 99 -23.95 16.90 -2.11
CA ASP A 99 -24.41 16.22 -0.88
C ASP A 99 -23.22 16.00 0.09
N ILE A 100 -22.40 17.04 0.29
CA ILE A 100 -21.16 16.99 1.05
C ILE A 100 -21.37 17.72 2.38
N LYS A 101 -21.21 16.98 3.48
CA LYS A 101 -21.42 17.49 4.85
C LYS A 101 -20.18 18.17 5.45
N SER A 102 -19.01 17.96 4.87
CA SER A 102 -17.75 18.58 5.29
C SER A 102 -16.75 18.66 4.14
N ILE A 103 -15.96 19.73 4.09
CA ILE A 103 -15.00 20.00 3.03
C ILE A 103 -13.62 20.24 3.65
N PRO A 104 -12.55 19.59 3.16
CA PRO A 104 -11.18 19.93 3.53
C PRO A 104 -10.84 21.35 3.09
N VAL A 105 -10.27 22.13 4.01
CA VAL A 105 -9.76 23.48 3.75
C VAL A 105 -8.28 23.38 3.46
N VAL A 106 -7.82 24.01 2.39
CA VAL A 106 -6.43 23.97 1.94
C VAL A 106 -5.82 25.37 1.87
N LYS A 107 -4.50 25.44 1.96
CA LYS A 107 -3.75 26.65 1.64
C LYS A 107 -3.55 26.78 0.13
N ASN A 108 -2.94 27.88 -0.31
CA ASN A 108 -2.63 28.15 -1.71
C ASN A 108 -1.73 27.07 -2.37
N ASP A 109 -0.94 26.34 -1.59
CA ASP A 109 -0.08 25.25 -2.05
C ASP A 109 -0.80 23.87 -2.05
N HIS A 110 -2.11 23.83 -1.76
CA HIS A 110 -2.93 22.64 -1.56
C HIS A 110 -2.58 21.78 -0.33
N THR A 111 -1.77 22.29 0.60
CA THR A 111 -1.59 21.64 1.90
C THR A 111 -2.85 21.76 2.75
N LEU A 112 -3.13 20.76 3.58
CA LEU A 112 -4.29 20.77 4.47
C LEU A 112 -4.16 21.88 5.54
N ALA A 113 -5.08 22.84 5.52
CA ALA A 113 -5.19 23.90 6.54
C ALA A 113 -6.18 23.53 7.66
N GLY A 114 -7.26 22.81 7.31
CA GLY A 114 -8.32 22.46 8.24
C GLY A 114 -9.45 21.68 7.61
N ILE A 115 -10.57 21.56 8.32
CA ILE A 115 -11.82 21.02 7.78
C ILE A 115 -12.99 21.89 8.24
N VAL A 116 -13.97 22.09 7.37
CA VAL A 116 -15.19 22.84 7.70
C VAL A 116 -16.42 21.98 7.47
N THR A 117 -17.35 22.00 8.41
CA THR A 117 -18.61 21.23 8.34
C THR A 117 -19.81 22.16 8.19
N VAL A 118 -20.94 21.60 7.73
CA VAL A 118 -22.22 22.33 7.70
C VAL A 118 -22.61 22.82 9.10
N SER A 119 -22.26 22.07 10.15
CA SER A 119 -22.51 22.45 11.54
C SER A 119 -21.69 23.67 11.96
N ASP A 120 -20.43 23.80 11.51
CA ASP A 120 -19.60 24.96 11.80
C ASP A 120 -20.18 26.22 11.12
N LEU A 121 -20.63 26.07 9.86
CA LEU A 121 -21.31 27.13 9.13
C LEU A 121 -22.64 27.53 9.82
N ALA A 122 -23.46 26.54 10.20
CA ALA A 122 -24.73 26.79 10.89
C ALA A 122 -24.53 27.47 12.24
N LYS A 123 -23.54 27.02 13.03
CA LYS A 123 -23.19 27.64 14.31
C LYS A 123 -22.80 29.11 14.12
N ARG A 124 -21.99 29.42 13.09
CA ARG A 124 -21.67 30.80 12.72
C ARG A 124 -22.91 31.63 12.42
N TYR A 125 -23.88 31.08 11.70
CA TYR A 125 -25.16 31.75 11.41
C TYR A 125 -26.04 31.96 12.65
N PHE A 126 -26.07 31.02 13.59
CA PHE A 126 -26.85 31.14 14.82
C PHE A 126 -26.23 32.11 15.83
N ASP A 127 -24.90 32.14 15.92
CA ASP A 127 -24.18 33.06 16.81
C ASP A 127 -24.26 34.52 16.30
N ASP A 128 -24.54 34.74 15.01
CA ASP A 128 -24.73 36.06 14.38
C ASP A 128 -26.16 36.61 14.57
N LEU A 129 -26.43 37.20 15.74
CA LEU A 129 -27.68 37.95 16.00
C LEU A 129 -27.59 39.45 15.64
N GLY A 130 -26.44 39.97 15.16
CA GLY A 130 -26.21 41.39 14.86
C GLY A 130 -25.27 41.66 13.67
N MET A 131 -25.12 42.93 13.28
CA MET A 131 -24.14 43.33 12.26
C MET A 131 -22.70 43.22 12.79
N GLN A 132 -21.81 42.68 11.97
CA GLN A 132 -20.44 42.39 12.34
C GLN A 132 -19.56 43.64 12.31
N SER A 133 -18.58 43.65 13.21
CA SER A 133 -17.39 44.47 13.07
C SER A 133 -16.36 43.73 12.22
N PHE A 134 -15.83 44.39 11.19
CA PHE A 134 -14.81 43.77 10.33
C PHE A 134 -13.38 44.04 10.80
N ALA A 135 -13.20 44.85 11.86
CA ALA A 135 -11.90 45.26 12.39
C ALA A 135 -10.90 44.09 12.58
N ASP A 136 -11.39 42.92 13.01
CA ASP A 136 -10.55 41.76 13.28
C ASP A 136 -10.48 40.75 12.13
N THR A 137 -11.18 40.95 11.02
CA THR A 137 -11.39 39.93 9.97
C THR A 137 -10.53 40.08 8.72
N LYS A 138 -9.79 41.19 8.57
CA LYS A 138 -8.95 41.50 7.39
C LYS A 138 -9.72 41.44 6.05
N VAL A 139 -11.02 41.71 6.08
CA VAL A 139 -11.87 41.77 4.89
C VAL A 139 -11.53 43.04 4.09
N THR A 140 -11.47 42.92 2.77
CA THR A 140 -11.21 44.03 1.85
C THR A 140 -12.50 44.52 1.18
N VAL A 141 -12.45 45.70 0.57
CA VAL A 141 -13.60 46.20 -0.22
C VAL A 141 -13.90 45.27 -1.41
N HIS A 142 -12.87 44.64 -1.98
CA HIS A 142 -13.02 43.62 -3.01
C HIS A 142 -13.85 42.42 -2.55
N ASP A 143 -13.62 41.93 -1.32
CA ASP A 143 -14.39 40.80 -0.77
C ASP A 143 -15.87 41.15 -0.64
N VAL A 144 -16.17 42.36 -0.18
CA VAL A 144 -17.54 42.90 -0.10
C VAL A 144 -18.18 42.99 -1.47
N PHE A 145 -17.46 43.52 -2.46
CA PHE A 145 -17.93 43.57 -3.83
C PHE A 145 -18.25 42.17 -4.39
N SER A 146 -17.41 41.16 -4.09
CA SER A 146 -17.57 39.78 -4.56
C SER A 146 -18.86 39.08 -4.08
N VAL A 147 -19.46 39.55 -2.97
CA VAL A 147 -20.66 38.93 -2.38
C VAL A 147 -21.97 39.67 -2.67
N ILE A 148 -21.92 40.96 -2.99
CA ILE A 148 -23.12 41.81 -3.16
C ILE A 148 -23.66 41.85 -4.59
N ASP A 149 -23.04 41.14 -5.55
CA ASP A 149 -23.44 41.13 -6.97
C ASP A 149 -23.67 42.55 -7.54
N GLY A 150 -22.74 43.47 -7.26
CA GLY A 150 -22.90 44.89 -7.55
C GLY A 150 -22.05 45.42 -8.70
N ASP A 151 -22.22 46.71 -8.99
CA ASP A 151 -21.43 47.51 -9.94
C ASP A 151 -20.63 48.58 -9.18
N VAL A 152 -19.43 48.89 -9.69
CA VAL A 152 -18.59 49.98 -9.17
C VAL A 152 -18.98 51.30 -9.83
N ILE A 153 -19.43 52.28 -9.04
CA ILE A 153 -19.79 53.63 -9.53
C ILE A 153 -18.63 54.61 -9.36
N VAL A 154 -17.95 54.52 -8.21
CA VAL A 154 -16.72 55.25 -7.93
C VAL A 154 -15.66 54.26 -7.52
N ASP A 155 -14.62 54.19 -8.35
CA ASP A 155 -13.47 53.31 -8.18
C ASP A 155 -12.48 53.87 -7.12
N GLY A 156 -11.66 52.99 -6.56
CA GLY A 156 -10.68 53.29 -5.52
C GLY A 156 -9.76 52.10 -5.22
N ASP A 157 -9.14 52.10 -4.04
CA ASP A 157 -8.31 50.97 -3.61
C ASP A 157 -9.18 49.80 -3.12
N GLU A 158 -9.53 48.88 -4.01
CA GLU A 158 -10.33 47.69 -3.70
C GLU A 158 -9.66 46.77 -2.66
N ASN A 159 -8.33 46.80 -2.54
CA ASN A 159 -7.57 45.99 -1.58
C ASN A 159 -7.51 46.63 -0.19
N LYS A 160 -8.14 47.80 -0.01
CA LYS A 160 -8.20 48.47 1.29
C LYS A 160 -8.93 47.59 2.30
N ILE A 161 -8.25 47.32 3.42
CA ILE A 161 -8.81 46.59 4.56
C ILE A 161 -9.86 47.45 5.24
N ILE A 162 -11.00 46.85 5.55
CA ILE A 162 -12.09 47.49 6.29
C ILE A 162 -11.78 47.39 7.79
N ASP A 163 -11.61 48.53 8.44
CA ASP A 163 -11.34 48.67 9.88
C ASP A 163 -12.60 49.01 10.70
N GLY A 164 -13.68 49.45 10.05
CA GLY A 164 -14.94 49.82 10.69
C GLY A 164 -16.04 48.75 10.68
N ASP A 165 -17.23 49.19 11.08
CA ASP A 165 -18.44 48.36 11.15
C ASP A 165 -19.30 48.50 9.89
N VAL A 166 -20.17 47.52 9.66
CA VAL A 166 -21.27 47.69 8.70
C VAL A 166 -22.39 48.49 9.37
N ARG A 167 -22.78 49.63 8.78
CA ARG A 167 -23.84 50.51 9.28
C ARG A 167 -24.92 50.70 8.24
N ILE A 168 -26.18 50.79 8.68
CA ILE A 168 -27.31 51.14 7.82
C ILE A 168 -27.71 52.60 8.04
N ALA A 169 -27.68 53.40 6.98
CA ALA A 169 -28.20 54.76 6.96
C ALA A 169 -29.73 54.77 6.74
N ALA A 170 -30.49 54.28 7.73
CA ALA A 170 -31.96 54.23 7.68
C ALA A 170 -32.66 55.36 8.46
N GLY A 171 -31.92 56.08 9.31
CA GLY A 171 -32.43 57.06 10.27
C GLY A 171 -32.50 58.50 9.76
N SER A 172 -32.86 59.41 10.68
CA SER A 172 -32.73 60.87 10.47
C SER A 172 -31.26 61.28 10.41
N LYS A 173 -30.99 62.52 9.97
CA LYS A 173 -29.63 63.07 9.92
C LYS A 173 -28.86 62.83 11.23
N ARG A 174 -29.41 63.25 12.36
CA ARG A 174 -28.81 63.07 13.70
C ARG A 174 -28.44 61.62 14.02
N MET A 175 -29.31 60.66 13.68
CA MET A 175 -29.03 59.24 13.92
C MET A 175 -27.87 58.72 13.06
N ILE A 176 -27.72 59.22 11.83
CA ILE A 176 -26.59 58.90 10.96
C ILE A 176 -25.29 59.47 11.56
N GLU A 177 -25.33 60.69 12.09
CA GLU A 177 -24.17 61.30 12.75
C GLU A 177 -23.70 60.54 14.00
N ASP A 178 -24.64 59.94 14.73
CA ASP A 178 -24.38 59.18 15.97
C ASP A 178 -23.89 57.74 15.71
N ILE A 179 -24.26 57.14 14.57
CA ILE A 179 -24.02 55.71 14.29
C ILE A 179 -22.82 55.49 13.35
N ILE A 180 -22.58 56.39 12.40
CA ILE A 180 -21.57 56.20 11.35
C ILE A 180 -20.25 56.84 11.76
N GLY A 181 -19.22 56.00 11.84
CA GLY A 181 -17.85 56.39 12.16
C GLY A 181 -16.91 56.37 10.96
N LYS A 182 -15.68 56.82 11.22
CA LYS A 182 -14.56 56.70 10.28
C LYS A 182 -14.26 55.21 10.04
N GLY A 183 -14.05 54.83 8.79
CA GLY A 183 -13.68 53.47 8.42
C GLY A 183 -14.85 52.52 8.13
N ASP A 184 -16.08 52.92 8.47
CA ASP A 184 -17.28 52.10 8.31
C ASP A 184 -17.63 51.82 6.84
N ILE A 185 -18.41 50.76 6.63
CA ILE A 185 -19.15 50.50 5.39
C ILE A 185 -20.59 50.92 5.62
N VAL A 186 -21.10 51.79 4.75
CA VAL A 186 -22.46 52.33 4.89
C VAL A 186 -23.37 51.78 3.83
N LEU A 187 -24.45 51.14 4.27
CA LEU A 187 -25.57 50.70 3.43
C LEU A 187 -26.65 51.79 3.41
N VAL A 188 -26.99 52.28 2.22
CA VAL A 188 -28.03 53.29 2.03
C VAL A 188 -28.95 52.84 0.90
N GLY A 189 -30.27 52.88 1.14
CA GLY A 189 -31.25 52.66 0.08
C GLY A 189 -31.44 53.90 -0.79
N ASP A 190 -32.46 53.88 -1.65
CA ASP A 190 -32.88 55.07 -2.39
C ASP A 190 -33.32 56.18 -1.44
N ARG A 191 -32.46 57.19 -1.26
CA ARG A 191 -32.61 58.31 -0.32
C ARG A 191 -32.21 59.61 -0.99
N GLN A 192 -32.63 60.71 -0.38
CA GLN A 192 -32.31 62.05 -0.86
C GLN A 192 -30.78 62.26 -0.94
N PRO A 193 -30.28 63.02 -1.92
CA PRO A 193 -28.85 63.25 -2.11
C PRO A 193 -28.14 63.79 -0.86
N SER A 194 -28.85 64.56 -0.03
CA SER A 194 -28.37 65.09 1.25
C SER A 194 -27.98 63.99 2.25
N THR A 195 -28.68 62.86 2.26
CA THR A 195 -28.36 61.71 3.11
C THR A 195 -27.07 61.03 2.66
N LEU A 196 -26.88 60.85 1.35
CA LEU A 196 -25.67 60.24 0.80
C LEU A 196 -24.44 61.12 1.06
N LYS A 197 -24.57 62.45 0.86
CA LYS A 197 -23.49 63.41 1.16
C LYS A 197 -23.10 63.39 2.63
N GLU A 198 -24.06 63.33 3.55
CA GLU A 198 -23.76 63.25 4.98
C GLU A 198 -22.95 61.99 5.33
N CYS A 199 -23.21 60.86 4.67
CA CYS A 199 -22.41 59.65 4.86
C CYS A 199 -20.96 59.86 4.39
N LEU A 200 -20.76 60.54 3.25
CA LEU A 200 -19.42 60.84 2.71
C LEU A 200 -18.62 61.83 3.58
N GLU A 201 -19.28 62.64 4.42
CA GLU A 201 -18.60 63.52 5.38
C GLU A 201 -17.89 62.77 6.52
N ARG A 202 -18.28 61.52 6.79
CA ARG A 202 -17.80 60.75 7.95
C ARG A 202 -16.50 59.97 7.73
N ALA A 203 -15.81 60.18 6.59
CA ALA A 203 -14.57 59.46 6.23
C ALA A 203 -14.74 57.92 6.29
N ILE A 204 -15.87 57.45 5.74
CA ILE A 204 -16.19 56.03 5.57
C ILE A 204 -15.26 55.38 4.54
N THR A 205 -15.15 54.05 4.60
CA THR A 205 -14.33 53.29 3.64
C THR A 205 -15.09 53.05 2.33
N CYS A 206 -16.37 52.72 2.42
CA CYS A 206 -17.20 52.38 1.27
C CYS A 206 -18.66 52.78 1.51
N LEU A 207 -19.30 53.36 0.47
CA LEU A 207 -20.74 53.59 0.42
C LEU A 207 -21.38 52.56 -0.52
N ILE A 208 -22.40 51.85 -0.05
CA ILE A 208 -23.13 50.85 -0.83
C ILE A 208 -24.57 51.31 -0.99
N VAL A 209 -24.96 51.61 -2.23
CA VAL A 209 -26.32 52.00 -2.59
C VAL A 209 -27.11 50.75 -2.97
N THR A 210 -28.21 50.50 -2.26
CA THR A 210 -29.01 49.27 -2.38
C THR A 210 -30.22 49.45 -3.29
N GLY A 211 -30.69 48.36 -3.90
CA GLY A 211 -31.87 48.34 -4.77
C GLY A 211 -31.71 49.05 -6.12
N ASN A 212 -30.49 49.18 -6.64
CA ASN A 212 -30.18 49.97 -7.84
C ASN A 212 -30.64 51.43 -7.78
N GLY A 213 -30.64 52.03 -6.58
CA GLY A 213 -30.98 53.44 -6.40
C GLY A 213 -30.08 54.37 -7.23
N PRO A 214 -30.61 55.46 -7.79
CA PRO A 214 -29.82 56.39 -8.58
C PRO A 214 -28.76 57.09 -7.69
N VAL A 215 -27.52 57.13 -8.17
CA VAL A 215 -26.44 57.88 -7.51
C VAL A 215 -26.29 59.25 -8.22
N PRO A 216 -26.67 60.37 -7.59
CA PRO A 216 -26.58 61.69 -8.22
C PRO A 216 -25.14 62.07 -8.55
N ALA A 217 -24.93 62.81 -9.64
CA ALA A 217 -23.60 63.25 -10.08
C ALA A 217 -22.82 64.01 -8.99
N GLU A 218 -23.52 64.83 -8.21
CA GLU A 218 -22.93 65.57 -7.08
C GLU A 218 -22.41 64.66 -5.95
N VAL A 219 -22.96 63.46 -5.77
CA VAL A 219 -22.46 62.46 -4.81
C VAL A 219 -21.24 61.75 -5.38
N ILE A 220 -21.25 61.44 -6.67
CA ILE A 220 -20.14 60.80 -7.40
C ILE A 220 -18.89 61.69 -7.37
N GLU A 221 -19.04 62.98 -7.68
CA GLU A 221 -17.93 63.95 -7.65
C GLU A 221 -17.35 64.09 -6.25
N GLU A 222 -18.20 64.15 -5.24
CA GLU A 222 -17.78 64.26 -3.84
C GLU A 222 -17.04 63.00 -3.36
N ALA A 223 -17.56 61.81 -3.69
CA ALA A 223 -16.91 60.54 -3.38
C ALA A 223 -15.54 60.43 -4.05
N LYS A 224 -15.41 60.81 -5.33
CA LYS A 224 -14.13 60.87 -6.05
C LYS A 224 -13.13 61.81 -5.39
N ARG A 225 -13.58 63.01 -5.00
CA ARG A 225 -12.75 64.01 -4.32
C ARG A 225 -12.19 63.50 -2.99
N LYS A 226 -12.98 62.70 -2.26
CA LYS A 226 -12.60 62.11 -0.97
C LYS A 226 -11.94 60.73 -1.08
N GLY A 227 -11.88 60.14 -2.28
CA GLY A 227 -11.36 58.79 -2.49
C GLY A 227 -12.19 57.70 -1.82
N ILE A 228 -13.52 57.87 -1.74
CA ILE A 228 -14.45 56.91 -1.15
C ILE A 228 -15.04 56.05 -2.27
N ILE A 229 -14.96 54.72 -2.11
CA ILE A 229 -15.52 53.76 -3.06
C ILE A 229 -17.06 53.80 -2.95
N VAL A 230 -17.74 53.83 -4.09
CA VAL A 230 -19.20 53.76 -4.16
C VAL A 230 -19.60 52.55 -4.99
N LEU A 231 -20.30 51.62 -4.34
CA LEU A 231 -20.83 50.41 -4.95
C LEU A 231 -22.34 50.51 -5.09
N LEU A 232 -22.88 49.95 -6.15
CA LEU A 232 -24.32 49.82 -6.39
C LEU A 232 -24.67 48.34 -6.37
N THR A 233 -25.73 47.94 -5.67
CA THR A 233 -26.20 46.55 -5.67
C THR A 233 -27.69 46.48 -6.03
N PRO A 234 -28.12 45.46 -6.79
CA PRO A 234 -29.53 45.21 -7.05
C PRO A 234 -30.30 44.74 -5.81
N HIS A 235 -29.60 44.28 -4.78
CA HIS A 235 -30.22 43.73 -3.57
C HIS A 235 -30.73 44.83 -2.65
N ASP A 236 -31.83 44.57 -1.93
CA ASP A 236 -32.32 45.45 -0.88
C ASP A 236 -31.34 45.51 0.32
N THR A 237 -31.55 46.49 1.22
CA THR A 237 -30.66 46.71 2.37
C THR A 237 -30.52 45.49 3.30
N TYR A 238 -31.60 44.74 3.54
CA TYR A 238 -31.56 43.55 4.38
C TYR A 238 -30.79 42.41 3.69
N THR A 239 -31.07 42.16 2.42
CA THR A 239 -30.37 41.16 1.63
C THR A 239 -28.88 41.47 1.50
N CYS A 240 -28.53 42.73 1.22
CA CYS A 240 -27.14 43.19 1.14
C CYS A 240 -26.41 43.03 2.47
N ALA A 241 -27.03 43.44 3.58
CA ALA A 241 -26.49 43.22 4.93
C ALA A 241 -26.18 41.74 5.20
N ARG A 242 -27.09 40.83 4.83
CA ARG A 242 -26.91 39.39 5.00
C ARG A 242 -25.82 38.82 4.09
N LEU A 243 -25.62 39.38 2.90
CA LEU A 243 -24.57 38.96 1.96
C LEU A 243 -23.18 39.41 2.43
N ILE A 244 -23.06 40.63 2.94
CA ILE A 244 -21.80 41.19 3.46
C ILE A 244 -21.24 40.33 4.61
N ASN A 245 -22.10 39.79 5.48
CA ASN A 245 -21.67 38.86 6.52
C ASN A 245 -21.07 37.53 5.97
N GLN A 246 -21.26 37.22 4.69
CA GLN A 246 -20.68 36.05 4.04
C GLN A 246 -19.29 36.30 3.44
N CYS A 247 -18.73 37.52 3.55
CA CYS A 247 -17.35 37.83 3.17
C CYS A 247 -16.30 37.18 4.07
N VAL A 248 -16.71 36.73 5.26
CA VAL A 248 -15.78 36.20 6.27
C VAL A 248 -14.99 35.02 5.67
N PRO A 249 -13.66 34.99 5.83
CA PRO A 249 -12.84 33.88 5.36
C PRO A 249 -13.19 32.56 6.06
N VAL A 250 -13.12 31.45 5.33
CA VAL A 250 -13.37 30.09 5.84
C VAL A 250 -12.44 29.74 7.01
N SER A 251 -11.20 30.27 7.01
CA SER A 251 -10.24 30.13 8.10
C SER A 251 -10.77 30.51 9.49
N ARG A 252 -11.82 31.33 9.56
CA ARG A 252 -12.44 31.75 10.84
C ARG A 252 -13.39 30.74 11.46
N ILE A 253 -13.93 29.82 10.66
CA ILE A 253 -14.90 28.83 11.13
C ILE A 253 -14.38 27.40 11.02
N MET A 254 -13.30 27.17 10.27
CA MET A 254 -12.73 25.85 10.11
C MET A 254 -12.12 25.31 11.41
N GLN A 255 -12.09 23.98 11.52
CA GLN A 255 -11.37 23.28 12.57
C GLN A 255 -9.94 23.00 12.09
N THR A 256 -8.95 23.41 12.87
CA THR A 256 -7.52 23.25 12.54
C THR A 256 -6.91 21.96 13.08
N ASN A 257 -7.46 21.41 14.18
CA ASN A 257 -7.01 20.14 14.74
C ASN A 257 -7.69 18.96 14.04
N VAL A 258 -7.20 18.62 12.84
CA VAL A 258 -7.80 17.62 11.97
C VAL A 258 -7.12 16.27 12.14
N THR A 259 -7.92 15.23 12.41
CA THR A 259 -7.44 13.85 12.30
C THR A 259 -7.45 13.45 10.83
N CYS A 260 -6.30 13.06 10.30
CA CYS A 260 -6.12 12.63 8.92
C CYS A 260 -5.55 11.21 8.85
N PHE A 261 -5.71 10.57 7.70
CA PHE A 261 -5.11 9.28 7.36
C PHE A 261 -4.19 9.42 6.15
N LYS A 262 -3.35 8.42 5.93
CA LYS A 262 -2.53 8.29 4.72
C LYS A 262 -3.12 7.22 3.80
N PRO A 263 -2.92 7.29 2.47
CA PRO A 263 -3.37 6.25 1.55
C PRO A 263 -2.87 4.85 1.91
N THR A 264 -1.66 4.77 2.48
CA THR A 264 -0.99 3.52 2.87
C THR A 264 -1.48 2.93 4.19
N ASP A 265 -2.25 3.66 5.00
CA ASP A 265 -2.69 3.18 6.31
C ASP A 265 -3.62 1.96 6.16
N MET A 266 -3.48 0.97 7.03
CA MET A 266 -4.32 -0.23 7.03
C MET A 266 -5.72 0.08 7.54
N LEU A 267 -6.74 -0.53 6.94
CA LEU A 267 -8.12 -0.30 7.35
C LEU A 267 -8.41 -0.82 8.78
N SER A 268 -7.68 -1.82 9.25
CA SER A 268 -7.75 -2.29 10.64
C SER A 268 -7.38 -1.19 11.63
N ASP A 269 -6.36 -0.42 11.30
CA ASP A 269 -5.73 0.55 12.21
C ASP A 269 -6.60 1.81 12.32
N ILE A 270 -7.13 2.27 11.18
CA ILE A 270 -8.00 3.46 11.17
C ILE A 270 -9.35 3.19 11.85
N LYS A 271 -9.87 1.95 11.84
CA LYS A 271 -11.14 1.61 12.49
C LYS A 271 -11.11 1.96 13.99
N GLY A 272 -10.03 1.62 14.68
CA GLY A 272 -9.85 2.00 16.09
C GLY A 272 -9.80 3.51 16.32
N VAL A 273 -9.20 4.26 15.38
CA VAL A 273 -9.17 5.74 15.43
C VAL A 273 -10.57 6.32 15.20
N ILE A 274 -11.32 5.78 14.23
CA ILE A 274 -12.68 6.21 13.90
C ILE A 274 -13.61 6.01 15.11
N GLU A 275 -13.56 4.85 15.75
CA GLU A 275 -14.38 4.53 16.94
C GLU A 275 -14.10 5.48 18.11
N LYS A 276 -12.83 5.86 18.30
CA LYS A 276 -12.40 6.75 19.39
C LYS A 276 -12.76 8.21 19.13
N LYS A 277 -12.55 8.70 17.90
CA LYS A 277 -12.70 10.12 17.55
C LYS A 277 -14.14 10.48 17.15
N ARG A 278 -14.90 9.53 16.59
CA ARG A 278 -16.31 9.69 16.19
C ARG A 278 -16.58 10.86 15.23
N PHE A 279 -15.58 11.24 14.41
CA PHE A 279 -15.84 12.17 13.31
C PHE A 279 -16.49 11.42 12.15
N ARG A 280 -17.28 12.13 11.35
CA ARG A 280 -17.97 11.53 10.19
C ARG A 280 -17.06 11.42 8.96
N ASN A 281 -16.14 12.37 8.80
CA ASN A 281 -15.29 12.47 7.63
C ASN A 281 -13.84 12.74 8.05
N TYR A 282 -12.91 12.11 7.35
CA TYR A 282 -11.48 12.18 7.62
C TYR A 282 -10.74 12.47 6.31
N PRO A 283 -10.01 13.59 6.21
CA PRO A 283 -9.15 13.85 5.06
C PRO A 283 -8.05 12.79 4.96
N VAL A 284 -7.76 12.37 3.73
CA VAL A 284 -6.60 11.55 3.41
C VAL A 284 -5.54 12.44 2.80
N VAL A 285 -4.34 12.37 3.38
CA VAL A 285 -3.24 13.28 3.10
C VAL A 285 -2.00 12.49 2.70
N GLU A 286 -1.36 12.91 1.62
CA GLU A 286 -0.07 12.40 1.17
C GLU A 286 0.85 13.59 0.91
N ASN A 287 2.05 13.57 1.50
CA ASN A 287 2.99 14.70 1.44
C ASN A 287 2.33 16.05 1.81
N GLU A 288 1.55 16.06 2.89
CA GLU A 288 0.79 17.23 3.40
C GLU A 288 -0.36 17.72 2.50
N ARG A 289 -0.51 17.16 1.30
CA ARG A 289 -1.56 17.52 0.34
C ARG A 289 -2.77 16.61 0.48
N VAL A 290 -3.96 17.18 0.33
CA VAL A 290 -5.20 16.40 0.35
C VAL A 290 -5.34 15.60 -0.93
N VAL A 291 -5.40 14.27 -0.82
CA VAL A 291 -5.54 13.34 -1.96
C VAL A 291 -6.87 12.60 -1.96
N GLY A 292 -7.52 12.48 -0.80
CA GLY A 292 -8.72 11.67 -0.61
C GLY A 292 -9.53 12.13 0.60
N MET A 293 -10.73 11.57 0.76
CA MET A 293 -11.51 11.73 1.99
C MET A 293 -12.26 10.43 2.29
N ILE A 294 -12.19 9.98 3.53
CA ILE A 294 -12.99 8.84 4.02
C ILE A 294 -14.25 9.40 4.67
N SER A 295 -15.41 8.88 4.26
CA SER A 295 -16.69 9.15 4.92
C SER A 295 -17.18 7.88 5.61
N VAL A 296 -17.42 7.95 6.91
CA VAL A 296 -17.92 6.80 7.70
C VAL A 296 -19.27 6.31 7.16
N ASP A 297 -20.15 7.25 6.77
CA ASP A 297 -21.47 6.94 6.21
C ASP A 297 -21.39 6.22 4.85
N LYS A 298 -20.28 6.40 4.12
CA LYS A 298 -20.05 5.85 2.78
C LYS A 298 -18.86 4.89 2.75
N MET A 299 -18.45 4.36 3.90
CA MET A 299 -17.33 3.44 4.00
C MET A 299 -17.72 2.13 3.33
N MET A 300 -17.30 1.97 2.07
CA MET A 300 -17.56 0.75 1.31
C MET A 300 -16.70 -0.38 1.86
N VAL A 301 -17.21 -1.61 1.81
CA VAL A 301 -16.36 -2.79 1.99
C VAL A 301 -15.38 -2.78 0.80
N PRO A 302 -14.06 -2.71 1.03
CA PRO A 302 -13.09 -2.72 -0.06
C PRO A 302 -13.24 -4.01 -0.87
N GLU A 303 -13.08 -3.91 -2.18
CA GLU A 303 -12.90 -5.12 -2.97
C GLU A 303 -11.62 -5.82 -2.50
N LYS A 304 -11.78 -7.09 -2.12
CA LYS A 304 -10.67 -7.95 -1.73
C LYS A 304 -9.71 -8.10 -2.90
N THR A 305 -8.42 -7.99 -2.63
CA THR A 305 -7.37 -8.30 -3.61
C THR A 305 -7.55 -9.73 -4.10
N GLN A 306 -7.60 -9.92 -5.42
CA GLN A 306 -7.80 -11.23 -6.02
C GLN A 306 -6.45 -11.94 -6.25
N LEU A 307 -6.35 -13.19 -5.85
CA LEU A 307 -5.12 -13.98 -5.89
C LEU A 307 -5.29 -15.31 -6.62
N ILE A 308 -4.31 -15.62 -7.44
CA ILE A 308 -4.06 -16.95 -7.98
C ILE A 308 -2.81 -17.47 -7.27
N LEU A 309 -2.92 -18.59 -6.57
CA LEU A 309 -1.79 -19.21 -5.88
C LEU A 309 -1.13 -20.23 -6.81
N VAL A 310 0.19 -20.17 -6.88
CA VAL A 310 1.00 -21.17 -7.57
C VAL A 310 1.98 -21.81 -6.59
N ASP A 311 2.30 -23.08 -6.77
CA ASP A 311 3.35 -23.80 -6.04
C ASP A 311 3.13 -23.91 -4.51
N HIS A 312 1.96 -23.53 -4.00
CA HIS A 312 1.59 -23.75 -2.61
C HIS A 312 0.09 -23.63 -2.40
N ASN A 313 -0.36 -24.25 -1.31
CA ASN A 313 -1.71 -24.10 -0.78
C ASN A 313 -1.74 -24.15 0.77
N GLU A 314 -0.58 -24.03 1.43
CA GLU A 314 -0.48 -23.92 2.89
C GLU A 314 -0.53 -22.44 3.31
N ARG A 315 -1.41 -22.09 4.26
CA ARG A 315 -1.57 -20.71 4.75
C ARG A 315 -0.27 -20.09 5.26
N THR A 316 0.54 -20.86 5.98
CA THR A 316 1.82 -20.42 6.56
C THR A 316 2.86 -20.06 5.50
N GLN A 317 2.66 -20.48 4.26
CA GLN A 317 3.52 -20.20 3.12
C GLN A 317 2.98 -19.06 2.25
N ALA A 318 1.75 -18.60 2.46
CA ALA A 318 1.14 -17.56 1.65
C ALA A 318 1.63 -16.15 2.02
N VAL A 319 1.34 -15.19 1.13
CA VAL A 319 1.55 -13.75 1.38
C VAL A 319 0.78 -13.26 2.62
N GLU A 320 1.30 -12.26 3.32
CA GLU A 320 0.63 -11.75 4.53
C GLU A 320 -0.72 -11.13 4.23
N GLY A 321 -1.71 -11.38 5.08
CA GLY A 321 -3.09 -10.91 4.87
C GLY A 321 -3.91 -11.77 3.90
N ILE A 322 -3.47 -12.99 3.58
CA ILE A 322 -4.18 -13.94 2.71
C ILE A 322 -5.65 -14.16 3.11
N GLU A 323 -6.00 -14.03 4.40
CA GLU A 323 -7.37 -14.14 4.91
C GLU A 323 -8.30 -13.01 4.43
N GLU A 324 -7.72 -11.83 4.17
CA GLU A 324 -8.43 -10.66 3.67
C GLU A 324 -8.48 -10.62 2.14
N ALA A 325 -7.80 -11.55 1.46
CA ALA A 325 -7.81 -11.69 0.01
C ALA A 325 -8.90 -12.63 -0.49
N ARG A 326 -9.14 -12.58 -1.80
CA ARG A 326 -10.03 -13.48 -2.52
C ARG A 326 -9.20 -14.39 -3.41
N ILE A 327 -9.00 -15.63 -2.99
CA ILE A 327 -8.32 -16.63 -3.81
C ILE A 327 -9.30 -17.10 -4.88
N ILE A 328 -8.88 -17.10 -6.14
CA ILE A 328 -9.71 -17.48 -7.29
C ILE A 328 -9.22 -18.76 -7.96
N GLU A 329 -7.91 -19.06 -7.89
CA GLU A 329 -7.33 -20.27 -8.46
C GLU A 329 -6.13 -20.78 -7.65
N ILE A 330 -5.86 -22.08 -7.70
CA ILE A 330 -4.67 -22.72 -7.11
C ILE A 330 -4.08 -23.71 -8.12
N ILE A 331 -2.80 -23.55 -8.48
CA ILE A 331 -2.03 -24.48 -9.32
C ILE A 331 -0.84 -24.98 -8.52
N ASP A 332 -0.82 -26.26 -8.14
CA ASP A 332 0.16 -26.76 -7.17
C ASP A 332 0.50 -28.23 -7.39
N HIS A 333 1.65 -28.67 -6.91
CA HIS A 333 2.09 -30.07 -6.92
C HIS A 333 2.38 -30.63 -5.51
N HIS A 334 2.24 -29.80 -4.47
CA HIS A 334 2.42 -30.18 -3.07
C HIS A 334 1.24 -31.00 -2.52
N ARG A 335 1.31 -31.37 -1.23
CA ARG A 335 0.15 -31.91 -0.50
C ARG A 335 -0.86 -30.80 -0.20
N LEU A 336 -2.12 -31.17 0.04
CA LEU A 336 -3.11 -30.22 0.54
C LEU A 336 -2.81 -29.80 1.99
N GLY A 337 -2.96 -28.50 2.26
CA GLY A 337 -2.28 -27.76 3.32
C GLY A 337 -3.17 -26.92 4.22
N GLY A 338 -4.49 -27.07 4.12
CA GLY A 338 -5.45 -26.47 5.06
C GLY A 338 -5.90 -25.04 4.75
N LEU A 339 -5.57 -24.49 3.59
CA LEU A 339 -6.17 -23.25 3.12
C LEU A 339 -7.66 -23.46 2.79
N GLN A 340 -8.49 -22.47 3.14
CA GLN A 340 -9.94 -22.51 2.98
C GLN A 340 -10.41 -21.33 2.14
N THR A 341 -11.39 -21.55 1.28
CA THR A 341 -12.01 -20.51 0.46
C THR A 341 -13.50 -20.38 0.83
N GLY A 342 -14.02 -19.15 0.77
CA GLY A 342 -15.45 -18.90 1.02
C GLY A 342 -16.37 -19.28 -0.14
N GLU A 343 -15.81 -19.48 -1.33
CA GLU A 343 -16.52 -19.81 -2.56
C GLU A 343 -15.78 -20.90 -3.36
N PRO A 344 -16.45 -21.58 -4.30
CA PRO A 344 -15.79 -22.50 -5.24
C PRO A 344 -14.75 -21.78 -6.09
N ILE A 345 -13.57 -22.39 -6.21
CA ILE A 345 -12.43 -21.87 -6.98
C ILE A 345 -11.92 -22.92 -7.96
N PHE A 346 -11.19 -22.50 -9.00
CA PHE A 346 -10.51 -23.45 -9.88
C PHE A 346 -9.24 -23.96 -9.21
N THR A 347 -9.12 -25.27 -9.03
CA THR A 347 -7.89 -25.88 -8.53
C THR A 347 -7.37 -26.91 -9.52
N ARG A 348 -6.06 -26.89 -9.74
CA ARG A 348 -5.37 -27.94 -10.50
C ARG A 348 -4.16 -28.39 -9.73
N GLN A 349 -4.17 -29.68 -9.39
CA GLN A 349 -3.12 -30.28 -8.61
C GLN A 349 -2.77 -31.64 -9.19
N ASP A 350 -1.49 -31.85 -9.46
CA ASP A 350 -0.95 -33.08 -10.03
C ASP A 350 0.27 -33.53 -9.23
N CYS A 351 0.42 -34.84 -9.05
CA CYS A 351 1.60 -35.44 -8.41
C CYS A 351 2.79 -35.49 -9.38
N VAL A 352 3.32 -34.33 -9.75
CA VAL A 352 4.50 -34.15 -10.61
C VAL A 352 5.64 -33.48 -9.85
N GLY A 353 6.83 -33.45 -10.44
CA GLY A 353 8.02 -32.92 -9.80
C GLY A 353 8.04 -31.41 -9.65
N CYS A 354 7.26 -30.67 -10.45
CA CYS A 354 7.31 -29.20 -10.53
C CYS A 354 5.95 -28.62 -10.98
N THR A 355 5.56 -27.45 -10.46
CA THR A 355 4.33 -26.73 -10.85
C THR A 355 4.36 -26.31 -12.32
N ASN A 356 5.52 -25.94 -12.86
CA ASN A 356 5.66 -25.57 -14.27
C ASN A 356 5.40 -26.74 -15.25
N THR A 357 5.48 -28.00 -14.80
CA THR A 357 5.00 -29.16 -15.59
C THR A 357 3.48 -29.12 -15.76
N ILE A 358 2.74 -28.71 -14.72
CA ILE A 358 1.29 -28.52 -14.76
C ILE A 358 0.94 -27.37 -15.69
N VAL A 359 1.65 -26.24 -15.59
CA VAL A 359 1.45 -25.08 -16.45
C VAL A 359 1.73 -25.42 -17.92
N ASN A 360 2.79 -26.21 -18.21
CA ASN A 360 3.05 -26.72 -19.56
C ASN A 360 1.84 -27.48 -20.11
N ASP A 361 1.26 -28.39 -19.33
CA ASP A 361 0.09 -29.14 -19.78
C ASP A 361 -1.12 -28.24 -20.00
N MET A 362 -1.26 -27.14 -19.24
CA MET A 362 -2.30 -26.14 -19.47
C MET A 362 -2.10 -25.39 -20.80
N TYR A 363 -0.88 -24.96 -21.12
CA TYR A 363 -0.59 -24.35 -22.44
C TYR A 363 -0.99 -25.29 -23.58
N LEU A 364 -0.64 -26.58 -23.48
CA LEU A 364 -0.98 -27.59 -24.47
C LEU A 364 -2.49 -27.79 -24.58
N GLN A 365 -3.19 -27.89 -23.45
CA GLN A 365 -4.65 -28.09 -23.42
C GLN A 365 -5.43 -26.92 -24.01
N TYR A 366 -4.98 -25.68 -23.76
CA TYR A 366 -5.61 -24.49 -24.31
C TYR A 366 -5.15 -24.14 -25.73
N GLY A 367 -4.19 -24.88 -26.29
CA GLY A 367 -3.64 -24.61 -27.62
C GLY A 367 -2.90 -23.27 -27.71
N VAL A 368 -2.34 -22.78 -26.60
CA VAL A 368 -1.62 -21.51 -26.54
C VAL A 368 -0.13 -21.78 -26.79
N PRO A 369 0.52 -21.08 -27.75
CA PRO A 369 1.95 -21.25 -27.98
C PRO A 369 2.76 -20.64 -26.82
N ILE A 370 3.76 -21.38 -26.33
CA ILE A 370 4.64 -20.92 -25.25
C ILE A 370 5.73 -20.00 -25.83
N PRO A 371 5.84 -18.73 -25.40
CA PRO A 371 6.93 -17.86 -25.84
C PRO A 371 8.31 -18.36 -25.40
N LYS A 372 9.35 -18.12 -26.22
CA LYS A 372 10.72 -18.58 -25.97
C LYS A 372 11.24 -18.31 -24.55
N LYS A 373 11.07 -17.07 -24.07
CA LYS A 373 11.52 -16.65 -22.74
C LYS A 373 10.76 -17.38 -21.62
N ILE A 374 9.46 -17.57 -21.80
CA ILE A 374 8.59 -18.28 -20.84
C ILE A 374 8.95 -19.76 -20.80
N ALA A 375 9.20 -20.39 -21.95
CA ALA A 375 9.67 -21.76 -22.02
C ALA A 375 10.99 -21.96 -21.27
N GLY A 376 11.90 -20.99 -21.37
CA GLY A 376 13.15 -20.95 -20.63
C GLY A 376 12.93 -20.98 -19.12
N LEU A 377 12.08 -20.09 -18.59
CA LEU A 377 11.76 -20.06 -17.16
C LEU A 377 11.05 -21.32 -16.66
N MET A 378 10.10 -21.83 -17.44
CA MET A 378 9.42 -23.10 -17.11
C MET A 378 10.42 -24.26 -17.05
N LEU A 379 11.40 -24.29 -17.96
CA LEU A 379 12.49 -25.26 -17.93
C LEU A 379 13.37 -25.07 -16.68
N SER A 380 13.71 -23.84 -16.31
CA SER A 380 14.50 -23.55 -15.10
C SER A 380 13.86 -24.12 -13.85
N ALA A 381 12.56 -23.91 -13.68
CA ALA A 381 11.79 -24.45 -12.55
C ALA A 381 11.82 -25.98 -12.51
N ILE A 382 11.56 -26.64 -13.65
CA ILE A 382 11.59 -28.10 -13.71
C ILE A 382 12.98 -28.63 -13.35
N ILE A 383 14.05 -27.99 -13.86
CA ILE A 383 15.42 -28.40 -13.52
C ILE A 383 15.73 -28.20 -12.03
N SER A 384 15.27 -27.08 -11.43
CA SER A 384 15.42 -26.78 -10.01
C SER A 384 14.80 -27.88 -9.14
N ASP A 385 13.48 -28.10 -9.23
CA ASP A 385 12.77 -29.00 -8.30
C ASP A 385 13.11 -30.47 -8.52
N THR A 386 13.39 -30.82 -9.78
CA THR A 386 13.79 -32.17 -10.12
C THR A 386 15.29 -32.40 -9.94
N VAL A 387 16.07 -31.37 -9.61
CA VAL A 387 17.52 -31.42 -9.46
C VAL A 387 18.17 -32.08 -10.68
N LEU A 388 17.92 -31.50 -11.86
CA LEU A 388 18.30 -32.07 -13.16
C LEU A 388 17.84 -33.54 -13.31
N PHE A 389 16.58 -33.80 -12.97
CA PHE A 389 15.91 -35.11 -13.00
C PHE A 389 16.41 -36.20 -12.05
N LYS A 390 17.24 -35.85 -11.07
CA LYS A 390 17.76 -36.78 -10.06
C LYS A 390 16.89 -36.88 -8.82
N SER A 391 16.05 -35.88 -8.58
CA SER A 391 15.11 -35.88 -7.45
C SER A 391 14.13 -37.05 -7.56
N PRO A 392 13.79 -37.72 -6.44
CA PRO A 392 12.77 -38.78 -6.42
C PRO A 392 11.35 -38.27 -6.71
N THR A 393 11.13 -36.95 -6.74
CA THR A 393 9.85 -36.34 -7.16
C THR A 393 9.72 -36.27 -8.67
N CYS A 394 10.81 -36.40 -9.43
CA CYS A 394 10.80 -36.30 -10.88
C CYS A 394 9.97 -37.43 -11.51
N THR A 395 9.04 -37.05 -12.37
CA THR A 395 8.19 -37.98 -13.13
C THR A 395 8.58 -38.00 -14.61
N PRO A 396 8.09 -38.98 -15.40
CA PRO A 396 8.24 -38.96 -16.85
C PRO A 396 7.61 -37.73 -17.52
N ARG A 397 6.56 -37.13 -16.92
CA ARG A 397 5.93 -35.90 -17.41
C ARG A 397 6.88 -34.71 -17.32
N ASP A 398 7.62 -34.59 -16.21
CA ASP A 398 8.62 -33.53 -16.02
C ASP A 398 9.72 -33.62 -17.08
N LYS A 399 10.25 -34.83 -17.34
CA LYS A 399 11.27 -35.05 -18.38
C LYS A 399 10.76 -34.70 -19.77
N ALA A 400 9.52 -35.09 -20.11
CA ALA A 400 8.91 -34.78 -21.40
C ALA A 400 8.67 -33.27 -21.57
N ALA A 401 8.16 -32.60 -20.54
CA ALA A 401 7.97 -31.15 -20.53
C ALA A 401 9.31 -30.43 -20.71
N ALA A 402 10.33 -30.78 -19.92
CA ALA A 402 11.66 -30.18 -20.03
C ALA A 402 12.28 -30.35 -21.44
N GLN A 403 12.14 -31.52 -22.06
CA GLN A 403 12.61 -31.75 -23.43
C GLN A 403 11.90 -30.87 -24.47
N SER A 404 10.59 -30.66 -24.32
CA SER A 404 9.82 -29.78 -25.20
C SER A 404 10.22 -28.31 -24.99
N LEU A 405 10.27 -27.88 -23.74
CA LEU A 405 10.59 -26.50 -23.35
C LEU A 405 12.01 -26.10 -23.75
N ALA A 406 12.98 -27.01 -23.62
CA ALA A 406 14.37 -26.76 -24.04
C ALA A 406 14.50 -26.52 -25.54
N LYS A 407 13.72 -27.24 -26.37
CA LYS A 407 13.68 -27.00 -27.82
C LYS A 407 13.12 -25.61 -28.14
N ILE A 408 12.06 -25.20 -27.44
CA ILE A 408 11.44 -23.87 -27.61
C ILE A 408 12.41 -22.77 -27.14
N ALA A 409 13.03 -22.96 -25.98
CA ALA A 409 14.00 -22.04 -25.39
C ALA A 409 15.33 -21.97 -26.18
N GLY A 410 15.65 -23.01 -26.94
CA GLY A 410 16.88 -23.11 -27.72
C GLY A 410 18.13 -23.33 -26.85
N VAL A 411 18.02 -24.14 -25.80
CA VAL A 411 19.11 -24.42 -24.85
C VAL A 411 19.36 -25.93 -24.73
N ASP A 412 20.61 -26.31 -24.42
CA ASP A 412 20.92 -27.67 -24.00
C ASP A 412 20.61 -27.84 -22.51
N ILE A 413 19.78 -28.83 -22.17
CA ILE A 413 19.26 -29.04 -20.80
C ILE A 413 20.40 -29.27 -19.82
N ASN A 414 21.40 -30.08 -20.18
CA ASN A 414 22.47 -30.46 -19.25
C ASN A 414 23.39 -29.26 -19.01
N LYS A 415 23.84 -28.59 -20.08
CA LYS A 415 24.71 -27.42 -19.95
C LYS A 415 24.02 -26.30 -19.17
N TYR A 416 22.81 -25.92 -19.58
CA TYR A 416 22.05 -24.86 -18.93
C TYR A 416 21.70 -25.22 -17.48
N GLY A 417 21.23 -26.46 -17.25
CA GLY A 417 20.83 -26.90 -15.93
C GLY A 417 21.98 -26.95 -14.94
N MET A 418 23.18 -27.32 -15.39
CA MET A 418 24.38 -27.27 -14.56
C MET A 418 24.78 -25.82 -14.21
N GLU A 419 24.67 -24.87 -15.14
CA GLU A 419 24.91 -23.45 -14.88
C GLU A 419 23.89 -22.89 -13.86
N LEU A 420 22.61 -23.24 -14.01
CA LEU A 420 21.53 -22.86 -13.11
C LEU A 420 21.76 -23.36 -11.68
N LEU A 421 21.96 -24.69 -11.52
CA LEU A 421 22.18 -25.31 -10.22
C LEU A 421 23.46 -24.80 -9.55
N LYS A 422 24.50 -24.48 -10.34
CA LYS A 422 25.73 -23.87 -9.84
C LYS A 422 25.49 -22.45 -9.30
N ALA A 423 24.65 -21.66 -9.95
CA ALA A 423 24.27 -20.34 -9.45
C ALA A 423 23.48 -20.41 -8.12
N GLY A 424 22.62 -21.42 -7.97
CA GLY A 424 21.90 -21.69 -6.72
C GLY A 424 22.76 -22.24 -5.59
N SER A 425 23.76 -23.06 -5.92
CA SER A 425 24.65 -23.76 -4.98
C SER A 425 25.93 -22.98 -4.67
N ASP A 426 25.99 -21.69 -4.96
CA ASP A 426 27.15 -20.84 -4.67
C ASP A 426 27.20 -20.49 -3.16
N VAL A 427 27.69 -21.47 -2.39
CA VAL A 427 27.88 -21.42 -0.93
C VAL A 427 29.28 -20.90 -0.54
N GLY A 428 30.19 -20.70 -1.51
CA GLY A 428 31.58 -20.31 -1.26
C GLY A 428 31.71 -19.00 -0.48
N GLY A 429 30.73 -18.09 -0.60
CA GLY A 429 30.68 -16.82 0.13
C GLY A 429 30.06 -16.87 1.53
N MET A 430 29.43 -17.97 1.94
CA MET A 430 28.78 -18.06 3.27
C MET A 430 29.80 -18.32 4.38
N THR A 431 29.59 -17.72 5.55
CA THR A 431 30.33 -18.03 6.78
C THR A 431 29.97 -19.42 7.30
N ALA A 432 30.83 -20.01 8.15
CA ALA A 432 30.57 -21.34 8.71
C ALA A 432 29.26 -21.37 9.53
N LEU A 433 28.96 -20.29 10.26
CA LEU A 433 27.72 -20.15 11.01
C LEU A 433 26.49 -20.05 10.11
N GLU A 434 26.59 -19.36 8.97
CA GLU A 434 25.50 -19.28 7.98
C GLU A 434 25.21 -20.65 7.37
N ILE A 435 26.24 -21.44 7.04
CA ILE A 435 26.08 -22.81 6.53
C ILE A 435 25.39 -23.70 7.57
N VAL A 436 25.81 -23.63 8.84
CA VAL A 436 25.19 -24.40 9.93
C VAL A 436 23.73 -24.01 10.15
N LYS A 437 23.36 -22.75 9.92
CA LYS A 437 21.97 -22.28 10.07
C LYS A 437 21.14 -22.42 8.80
N ASN A 438 21.76 -22.76 7.67
CA ASN A 438 21.08 -22.89 6.39
C ASN A 438 20.15 -24.12 6.37
N ASP A 439 18.88 -23.91 6.03
CA ASP A 439 17.79 -24.90 6.15
C ASP A 439 17.85 -25.68 7.48
N MET A 440 18.15 -25.02 8.60
CA MET A 440 18.17 -25.65 9.92
C MET A 440 16.75 -25.99 10.39
N LYS A 441 16.52 -27.23 10.83
CA LYS A 441 15.27 -27.64 11.48
C LYS A 441 15.54 -28.38 12.77
N GLU A 442 14.72 -28.09 13.77
CA GLU A 442 14.71 -28.75 15.06
C GLU A 442 13.85 -30.01 15.04
N PHE A 443 14.33 -31.06 15.69
CA PHE A 443 13.64 -32.33 15.85
C PHE A 443 13.79 -32.84 17.28
N GLN A 444 12.73 -33.46 17.78
CA GLN A 444 12.77 -34.23 19.01
C GLN A 444 12.98 -35.70 18.65
N ILE A 445 14.16 -36.26 18.98
CA ILE A 445 14.52 -37.64 18.67
C ILE A 445 14.68 -38.39 20.01
N GLY A 446 13.64 -39.12 20.40
CA GLY A 446 13.53 -39.65 21.77
C GLY A 446 13.48 -38.51 22.79
N ASN A 447 14.35 -38.55 23.80
CA ASN A 447 14.47 -37.50 24.81
C ASN A 447 15.46 -36.39 24.43
N ARG A 448 15.95 -36.36 23.18
CA ARG A 448 17.02 -35.43 22.74
C ARG A 448 16.52 -34.40 21.75
N ARG A 449 16.99 -33.17 21.89
CA ARG A 449 16.80 -32.07 20.96
C ARG A 449 17.93 -32.08 19.94
N VAL A 450 17.58 -32.33 18.68
CA VAL A 450 18.52 -32.48 17.57
C VAL A 450 18.22 -31.44 16.51
N ILE A 451 19.24 -30.74 16.03
CA ILE A 451 19.13 -29.88 14.85
C ILE A 451 19.75 -30.55 13.64
N VAL A 452 19.07 -30.47 12.50
CA VAL A 452 19.56 -30.98 11.22
C VAL A 452 19.43 -29.89 10.16
N SER A 453 20.57 -29.46 9.65
CA SER A 453 20.72 -28.47 8.59
C SER A 453 21.08 -29.14 7.28
N GLN A 454 20.69 -28.56 6.16
CA GLN A 454 20.98 -29.11 4.84
C GLN A 454 21.50 -28.02 3.90
N THR A 455 22.65 -28.26 3.30
CA THR A 455 23.28 -27.38 2.32
C THR A 455 23.63 -28.20 1.09
N SER A 456 23.03 -27.84 -0.04
CA SER A 456 23.31 -28.47 -1.32
C SER A 456 24.50 -27.80 -2.02
N VAL A 457 25.41 -28.61 -2.54
CA VAL A 457 26.64 -28.17 -3.18
C VAL A 457 26.88 -28.91 -4.49
N MET A 458 27.61 -28.29 -5.41
CA MET A 458 28.12 -28.95 -6.61
C MET A 458 29.45 -29.68 -6.36
N ASP A 459 30.24 -29.16 -5.43
CA ASP A 459 31.51 -29.75 -4.99
C ASP A 459 31.56 -29.70 -3.46
N SER A 460 31.55 -30.87 -2.83
CA SER A 460 31.67 -31.00 -1.37
C SER A 460 33.07 -30.68 -0.86
N GLU A 461 34.12 -30.81 -1.67
CA GLU A 461 35.49 -30.60 -1.23
C GLU A 461 35.75 -29.16 -0.77
N GLU A 462 35.15 -28.17 -1.46
CA GLU A 462 35.30 -26.76 -1.13
C GLU A 462 34.80 -26.44 0.30
N ILE A 463 33.67 -27.02 0.68
CA ILE A 463 33.08 -26.86 2.02
C ILE A 463 33.83 -27.71 3.06
N LEU A 464 34.25 -28.92 2.69
CA LEU A 464 34.99 -29.81 3.58
C LEU A 464 36.38 -29.27 3.95
N LYS A 465 37.01 -28.42 3.12
CA LYS A 465 38.22 -27.67 3.51
C LYS A 465 38.01 -26.77 4.74
N ARG A 466 36.77 -26.41 5.05
CA ARG A 466 36.36 -25.57 6.19
C ARG A 466 35.72 -26.38 7.32
N LYS A 467 35.91 -27.71 7.32
CA LYS A 467 35.31 -28.64 8.30
C LYS A 467 35.53 -28.21 9.74
N ASP A 468 36.74 -27.81 10.12
CA ASP A 468 37.06 -27.46 11.51
C ASP A 468 36.28 -26.23 11.99
N ASP A 469 36.07 -25.24 11.11
CA ASP A 469 35.30 -24.04 11.44
C ASP A 469 33.79 -24.32 11.48
N LEU A 470 33.31 -25.25 10.64
CA LEU A 470 31.94 -25.77 10.70
C LEU A 470 31.70 -26.49 12.03
N LEU A 471 32.57 -27.43 12.43
CA LEU A 471 32.44 -28.16 13.69
C LEU A 471 32.45 -27.21 14.89
N LYS A 472 33.33 -26.20 14.92
CA LYS A 472 33.32 -25.16 15.96
C LYS A 472 31.99 -24.41 16.01
N SER A 473 31.46 -24.01 14.86
CA SER A 473 30.19 -23.29 14.76
C SER A 473 29.01 -24.18 15.18
N MET A 474 29.02 -25.46 14.82
CA MET A 474 28.01 -26.44 15.24
C MET A 474 28.00 -26.61 16.76
N THR A 475 29.17 -26.72 17.39
CA THR A 475 29.30 -26.81 18.85
C THR A 475 28.79 -25.54 19.53
N GLN A 476 29.12 -24.36 19.02
CA GLN A 476 28.60 -23.08 19.53
C GLN A 476 27.07 -23.01 19.49
N VAL A 477 26.45 -23.53 18.42
CA VAL A 477 24.98 -23.58 18.32
C VAL A 477 24.38 -24.56 19.33
N CYS A 478 24.99 -25.73 19.52
CA CYS A 478 24.54 -26.68 20.55
C CYS A 478 24.60 -26.08 21.95
N GLU A 479 25.71 -25.43 22.31
CA GLU A 479 25.92 -24.84 23.64
C GLU A 479 25.00 -23.65 23.92
N LYS A 480 24.84 -22.76 22.93
CA LYS A 480 24.07 -21.52 23.11
C LYS A 480 22.56 -21.78 23.25
N ASP A 481 22.03 -22.69 22.44
CA ASP A 481 20.59 -22.92 22.29
C ASP A 481 20.12 -24.23 22.96
N ASN A 482 21.03 -24.87 23.70
CA ASN A 482 20.83 -26.09 24.50
C ASN A 482 20.26 -27.26 23.68
N TYR A 483 20.99 -27.63 22.62
CA TYR A 483 20.73 -28.82 21.80
C TYR A 483 21.69 -29.95 22.15
N ASP A 484 21.19 -31.18 22.17
CA ASP A 484 21.99 -32.37 22.44
C ASP A 484 22.88 -32.74 21.24
N MET A 485 22.41 -32.49 20.01
CA MET A 485 23.14 -32.81 18.78
C MET A 485 22.87 -31.80 17.65
N CYS A 486 23.90 -31.55 16.84
CA CYS A 486 23.80 -30.77 15.61
C CYS A 486 24.38 -31.57 14.44
N LEU A 487 23.60 -31.66 13.36
CA LEU A 487 23.95 -32.37 12.13
C LEU A 487 23.88 -31.40 10.95
N VAL A 488 24.89 -31.42 10.09
CA VAL A 488 24.93 -30.65 8.85
C VAL A 488 25.08 -31.61 7.67
N MET A 489 24.08 -31.64 6.81
CA MET A 489 24.10 -32.39 5.55
C MET A 489 24.74 -31.53 4.47
N ILE A 490 25.93 -31.91 4.02
CA ILE A 490 26.56 -31.35 2.81
C ILE A 490 26.21 -32.28 1.66
N THR A 491 25.16 -31.93 0.93
CA THR A 491 24.59 -32.79 -0.12
C THR A 491 25.19 -32.44 -1.48
N ASN A 492 26.00 -33.34 -2.05
CA ASN A 492 26.54 -33.21 -3.39
C ASN A 492 25.46 -33.64 -4.40
N ILE A 493 24.96 -32.66 -5.15
CA ILE A 493 23.91 -32.86 -6.16
C ILE A 493 24.39 -33.77 -7.32
N LEU A 494 25.67 -33.71 -7.66
CA LEU A 494 26.22 -34.44 -8.80
C LEU A 494 26.44 -35.92 -8.48
N GLU A 495 26.94 -36.21 -7.29
CA GLU A 495 27.21 -37.58 -6.83
C GLU A 495 25.99 -38.29 -6.24
N GLU A 496 24.89 -37.56 -6.03
CA GLU A 496 23.70 -38.07 -5.32
C GLU A 496 24.05 -38.61 -3.93
N ALA A 497 24.94 -37.91 -3.23
CA ALA A 497 25.48 -38.33 -1.94
C ALA A 497 25.53 -37.17 -0.95
N THR A 498 25.43 -37.48 0.35
CA THR A 498 25.57 -36.49 1.43
C THR A 498 26.77 -36.82 2.29
N THR A 499 27.65 -35.83 2.51
CA THR A 499 28.60 -35.86 3.61
C THR A 499 27.95 -35.25 4.84
N LEU A 500 27.67 -36.08 5.84
CA LEU A 500 27.01 -35.72 7.08
C LEU A 500 28.06 -35.38 8.15
N LEU A 501 28.14 -34.11 8.54
CA LEU A 501 28.90 -33.67 9.71
C LEU A 501 28.00 -33.73 10.94
N PHE A 502 28.56 -34.11 12.09
CA PHE A 502 27.81 -34.15 13.34
C PHE A 502 28.66 -33.80 14.57
N THR A 503 28.03 -33.15 15.55
CA THR A 503 28.59 -32.87 16.87
C THR A 503 27.51 -33.08 17.96
N GLY A 504 27.94 -33.21 19.21
CA GLY A 504 27.07 -33.51 20.35
C GLY A 504 27.03 -35.00 20.71
N GLU A 505 26.36 -35.32 21.80
CA GLU A 505 26.38 -36.66 22.41
C GLU A 505 24.96 -37.27 22.50
N PRO A 506 24.85 -38.60 22.40
CA PRO A 506 25.89 -39.58 22.13
C PRO A 506 26.12 -39.80 20.63
N LYS A 507 27.38 -39.81 20.21
CA LYS A 507 27.77 -40.11 18.83
C LYS A 507 27.34 -41.51 18.37
N THR A 508 27.17 -42.44 19.31
CA THR A 508 26.73 -43.82 19.04
C THR A 508 25.35 -43.87 18.36
N LEU A 509 24.49 -42.87 18.56
CA LEU A 509 23.20 -42.77 17.87
C LEU A 509 23.35 -42.68 16.34
N ILE A 510 24.36 -41.93 15.87
CA ILE A 510 24.64 -41.79 14.44
C ILE A 510 25.17 -43.11 13.86
N GLY A 511 26.09 -43.76 14.60
CA GLY A 511 26.66 -45.04 14.19
C GLY A 511 25.60 -46.13 14.04
N GLU A 512 24.63 -46.19 14.96
CA GLU A 512 23.51 -47.12 14.88
C GLU A 512 22.52 -46.79 13.75
N ALA A 513 22.22 -45.50 13.55
CA ALA A 513 21.27 -45.06 12.52
C ALA A 513 21.77 -45.36 11.10
N PHE A 514 23.07 -45.21 10.84
CA PHE A 514 23.64 -45.33 9.49
C PHE A 514 24.57 -46.54 9.33
N LYS A 515 24.73 -47.38 10.36
CA LYS A 515 25.63 -48.55 10.37
C LYS A 515 27.07 -48.21 9.97
N HIS A 516 27.55 -47.05 10.43
CA HIS A 516 28.89 -46.55 10.17
C HIS A 516 29.67 -46.38 11.47
N ASP A 517 31.01 -46.34 11.39
CA ASP A 517 31.84 -46.00 12.54
C ASP A 517 31.60 -44.54 12.95
N ALA A 518 31.11 -44.35 14.17
CA ALA A 518 30.82 -43.04 14.76
C ALA A 518 32.00 -42.45 15.54
N SER A 519 33.19 -43.04 15.43
CA SER A 519 34.43 -42.50 16.00
C SER A 519 34.88 -41.19 15.32
N ALA A 520 34.45 -40.95 14.08
CA ALA A 520 34.70 -39.72 13.33
C ALA A 520 33.55 -38.71 13.47
N ASP A 521 33.82 -37.42 13.23
CA ASP A 521 32.81 -36.34 13.22
C ASP A 521 32.14 -36.16 11.84
N MET A 522 32.25 -37.16 10.97
CA MET A 522 31.83 -37.10 9.56
C MET A 522 31.54 -38.50 8.99
N ILE A 523 30.44 -38.65 8.25
CA ILE A 523 30.09 -39.88 7.51
C ILE A 523 29.68 -39.52 6.08
N TYR A 524 30.09 -40.34 5.11
CA TYR A 524 29.63 -40.24 3.71
C TYR A 524 28.45 -41.19 3.48
N LEU A 525 27.34 -40.64 2.99
CA LEU A 525 26.06 -41.35 2.80
C LEU A 525 25.67 -41.33 1.31
N PRO A 526 26.02 -42.39 0.54
CA PRO A 526 25.64 -42.48 -0.86
C PRO A 526 24.12 -42.67 -1.01
N GLY A 527 23.51 -42.00 -1.99
CA GLY A 527 22.08 -42.06 -2.27
C GLY A 527 21.21 -41.26 -1.30
N VAL A 528 21.79 -40.58 -0.30
CA VAL A 528 21.06 -39.78 0.68
C VAL A 528 20.99 -38.33 0.21
N MET A 529 19.78 -37.86 -0.06
CA MET A 529 19.48 -36.51 -0.54
C MET A 529 18.42 -35.79 0.30
N SER A 530 17.60 -36.55 1.06
CA SER A 530 16.46 -36.03 1.78
C SER A 530 16.58 -36.20 3.29
N ARG A 531 16.67 -35.09 4.01
CA ARG A 531 16.57 -35.08 5.48
C ARG A 531 15.33 -35.82 5.99
N LYS A 532 14.15 -35.48 5.46
CA LYS A 532 12.85 -35.98 5.97
C LYS A 532 12.62 -37.46 5.70
N LYS A 533 13.04 -37.96 4.53
CA LYS A 533 12.79 -39.35 4.13
C LYS A 533 13.92 -40.31 4.54
N GLN A 534 15.15 -39.83 4.64
CA GLN A 534 16.33 -40.71 4.73
C GLN A 534 17.18 -40.50 5.99
N ILE A 535 17.18 -39.31 6.61
CA ILE A 535 17.93 -39.06 7.85
C ILE A 535 17.06 -39.21 9.10
N ILE A 536 15.97 -38.44 9.18
CA ILE A 536 15.13 -38.39 10.38
C ILE A 536 14.52 -39.76 10.75
N PRO A 537 13.99 -40.56 9.81
CA PRO A 537 13.44 -41.87 10.15
C PRO A 537 14.50 -42.83 10.73
N GLN A 538 15.72 -42.84 10.17
CA GLN A 538 16.82 -43.68 10.64
C GLN A 538 17.27 -43.30 12.06
N LEU A 539 17.43 -41.99 12.32
CA LEU A 539 17.75 -41.49 13.66
C LEU A 539 16.63 -41.81 14.68
N THR A 540 15.37 -41.68 14.27
CA THR A 540 14.21 -42.01 15.11
C THR A 540 14.15 -43.49 15.45
N GLU A 541 14.44 -44.36 14.48
CA GLU A 541 14.48 -45.81 14.69
C GLU A 541 15.64 -46.22 15.61
N ALA A 542 16.84 -45.66 15.42
CA ALA A 542 17.98 -45.90 16.30
C ALA A 542 17.70 -45.44 17.74
N ALA A 543 17.08 -44.27 17.92
CA ALA A 543 16.77 -43.74 19.25
C ALA A 543 15.81 -44.60 20.07
N LYS A 544 14.90 -45.35 19.41
CA LYS A 544 13.99 -46.30 20.09
C LYS A 544 14.75 -47.43 20.80
N LYS A 545 15.93 -47.83 20.29
CA LYS A 545 16.75 -48.86 20.94
C LYS A 545 17.38 -48.35 22.24
N TYR A 546 17.75 -47.07 22.29
CA TYR A 546 18.25 -46.41 23.49
C TYR A 546 17.19 -46.15 24.58
N THR A 547 15.90 -46.12 24.23
CA THR A 547 14.82 -45.89 25.22
C THR A 547 14.37 -47.17 25.92
N ASN A 548 14.73 -48.34 25.37
CA ASN A 548 14.42 -49.67 25.92
C ASN A 548 15.65 -50.36 26.55
N SER A 549 16.75 -49.62 26.79
CA SER A 549 17.99 -50.12 27.40
C SER A 549 18.15 -49.64 28.83
#